data_AF-A0A1F6V0X8-F1
#
_entry.id   AF-A0A1F6V0X8-F1
#
_cell.length_a   1.000
_cell.length_b   1.000
_cell.length_c   1.000
_cell.angle_alpha   90.00
_cell.angle_beta   90.00
_cell.angle_gamma   90.00
#
_symmetry.space_group_name_H-M   'P 1'
#
loop_
_entity.id
_entity.type
_entity.pdbx_description
1 polymer ?
#
loop_
_entity_poly.entity_id
_entity_poly.type
_entity_poly.pdbx_seq_one_letter_code
_entity_poly.pdbx_strand_id
1 'polypeptide(L)'
;MATAFVVALFLFKNKDTFTNQNEKASEQEGLTYKNEVLENLVNKDTDLDGVLDWEESLWGTDPTKKETTPGIPDGNAIAKLKPKTEQGKSSKLPPGDTENLTETDKFSREFFATIATLNQNGAMDQETIEKLSSSLAEHIQNSPPRKVFVLADMKIKNDNSLQAIKNYDNTLNNIYKKYPVKENVMNVLQRFIVDQDNVDSSALLELDPIIEQTKKIIDAMVKMEVPQSFASLHLEFVNGLQNSTENLTDIKLYDSDVIVALSGISKYEKNIETLAIANNNLANTIRQKLNN
;
A
#
# COMPACT_ATOMS: atom_id res chain seq x y z
N MET A 1 8.55 19.96 0.27
CA MET A 1 8.32 20.63 -1.03
C MET A 1 8.72 19.75 -2.22
N ALA A 2 9.94 19.19 -2.27
CA ALA A 2 10.35 18.35 -3.41
C ALA A 2 9.54 17.05 -3.56
N THR A 3 9.11 16.43 -2.45
CA THR A 3 8.30 15.20 -2.44
C THR A 3 6.87 15.41 -2.97
N ALA A 4 6.21 16.50 -2.57
CA ALA A 4 4.87 16.85 -3.06
C ALA A 4 4.84 17.10 -4.58
N PHE A 5 5.89 17.72 -5.12
CA PHE A 5 5.98 18.03 -6.56
C PHE A 5 6.17 16.77 -7.44
N VAL A 6 6.95 15.79 -6.97
CA VAL A 6 7.14 14.51 -7.69
C VAL A 6 5.87 13.66 -7.67
N VAL A 7 5.13 13.66 -6.55
CA VAL A 7 3.85 12.95 -6.41
C VAL A 7 2.78 13.59 -7.30
N ALA A 8 2.68 14.91 -7.33
CA ALA A 8 1.76 15.62 -8.22
C ALA A 8 2.05 15.34 -9.71
N LEU A 9 3.32 15.35 -10.11
CA LEU A 9 3.72 15.00 -11.48
C LEU A 9 3.46 13.53 -11.84
N PHE A 10 3.66 12.60 -10.90
CA PHE A 10 3.36 11.17 -11.09
C PHE A 10 1.86 10.92 -11.25
N LEU A 11 1.03 11.51 -10.39
CA LEU A 11 -0.43 11.41 -10.47
C LEU A 11 -0.98 12.07 -11.75
N PHE A 12 -0.40 13.20 -12.17
CA PHE A 12 -0.84 13.89 -13.39
C PHE A 12 -0.46 13.14 -14.67
N LYS A 13 0.73 12.52 -14.72
CA LYS A 13 1.18 11.72 -15.88
C LYS A 13 0.49 10.37 -16.00
N ASN A 14 0.12 9.74 -14.88
CA ASN A 14 -0.44 8.38 -14.87
C ASN A 14 -1.97 8.34 -14.67
N LYS A 15 -2.66 9.49 -14.84
CA LYS A 15 -4.11 9.61 -14.66
C LYS A 15 -4.92 8.57 -15.46
N ASP A 16 -4.46 8.23 -16.67
CA ASP A 16 -5.11 7.23 -17.52
C ASP A 16 -4.81 5.78 -17.09
N THR A 17 -3.66 5.54 -16.45
CA THR A 17 -3.27 4.24 -15.87
C THR A 17 -3.98 3.96 -14.55
N PHE A 18 -4.29 5.01 -13.76
CA PHE A 18 -5.08 4.88 -12.53
C PHE A 18 -6.59 4.64 -12.79
N THR A 19 -7.07 4.95 -14.00
CA THR A 19 -8.49 4.81 -14.36
C THR A 19 -8.81 3.56 -15.17
N ASN A 20 -7.79 2.82 -15.64
CA ASN A 20 -7.98 1.58 -16.39
C ASN A 20 -6.93 0.53 -16.01
N GLN A 21 -7.35 -0.52 -15.29
CA GLN A 21 -7.01 -1.91 -15.66
C GLN A 21 -7.74 -2.97 -14.82
N ASN A 22 -8.45 -3.83 -15.54
CA ASN A 22 -8.78 -5.20 -15.15
C ASN A 22 -7.71 -6.11 -15.77
N GLU A 23 -6.55 -6.26 -15.13
CA GLU A 23 -5.61 -7.33 -15.49
C GLU A 23 -5.13 -8.08 -14.25
N LYS A 24 -4.89 -9.39 -14.44
CA LYS A 24 -4.67 -10.38 -13.39
C LYS A 24 -3.38 -10.06 -12.63
N ALA A 25 -3.47 -10.00 -11.31
CA ALA A 25 -2.33 -9.89 -10.41
C ALA A 25 -1.33 -11.04 -10.64
N SER A 26 -0.08 -10.69 -10.93
CA SER A 26 1.08 -11.56 -10.79
C SER A 26 1.54 -11.53 -9.34
N GLU A 27 1.68 -12.69 -8.70
CA GLU A 27 2.26 -12.85 -7.35
C GLU A 27 3.80 -12.68 -7.39
N GLN A 28 4.30 -11.57 -7.91
CA GLN A 28 5.72 -11.25 -7.86
C GLN A 28 5.97 -10.10 -6.89
N GLU A 29 6.60 -10.44 -5.77
CA GLU A 29 7.22 -9.47 -4.86
C GLU A 29 8.44 -8.86 -5.59
N GLY A 30 8.39 -7.55 -5.83
CA GLY A 30 9.49 -6.77 -6.38
C GLY A 30 9.39 -6.40 -7.86
N LEU A 31 10.04 -5.29 -8.22
CA LEU A 31 10.19 -4.83 -9.60
C LEU A 31 11.09 -5.82 -10.37
N THR A 32 10.88 -6.03 -11.68
CA THR A 32 11.70 -6.95 -12.50
C THR A 32 12.36 -6.25 -13.69
N TYR A 33 13.64 -6.56 -13.95
CA TYR A 33 14.37 -6.15 -15.16
C TYR A 33 15.15 -7.34 -15.72
N LYS A 34 14.95 -7.68 -17.02
CA LYS A 34 15.63 -8.79 -17.72
C LYS A 34 15.63 -10.14 -16.98
N ASN A 35 14.53 -10.49 -16.31
CA ASN A 35 14.37 -11.72 -15.51
C ASN A 35 15.25 -11.83 -14.25
N GLU A 36 15.91 -10.76 -13.83
CA GLU A 36 16.50 -10.65 -12.50
C GLU A 36 15.54 -9.91 -11.57
N VAL A 37 15.37 -10.45 -10.36
CA VAL A 37 14.66 -9.76 -9.27
C VAL A 37 15.52 -8.57 -8.87
N LEU A 38 14.95 -7.35 -8.86
CA LEU A 38 15.69 -6.14 -8.53
C LEU A 38 16.34 -6.17 -7.14
N GLU A 39 15.81 -6.99 -6.22
CA GLU A 39 16.43 -7.31 -4.94
C GLU A 39 17.87 -7.81 -5.06
N ASN A 40 18.19 -8.62 -6.08
CA ASN A 40 19.55 -9.13 -6.30
C ASN A 40 20.52 -8.04 -6.78
N LEU A 41 20.01 -7.02 -7.46
CA LEU A 41 20.78 -5.86 -7.92
C LEU A 41 21.02 -4.87 -6.77
N VAL A 42 20.04 -4.69 -5.90
CA VAL A 42 20.12 -3.79 -4.75
C VAL A 42 21.08 -4.31 -3.69
N ASN A 43 21.14 -5.63 -3.48
CA ASN A 43 21.96 -6.25 -2.43
C ASN A 43 23.34 -6.73 -2.93
N LYS A 44 23.72 -6.40 -4.16
CA LYS A 44 25.00 -6.81 -4.73
C LYS A 44 26.15 -5.95 -4.18
N ASP A 45 27.19 -6.61 -3.72
CA ASP A 45 28.48 -6.04 -3.29
C ASP A 45 29.57 -6.92 -3.91
N THR A 46 30.13 -6.47 -5.04
CA THR A 46 31.00 -7.25 -5.91
C THR A 46 32.40 -7.40 -5.33
N ASP A 47 32.91 -6.39 -4.64
CA ASP A 47 34.26 -6.41 -4.07
C ASP A 47 34.29 -6.82 -2.59
N LEU A 48 33.13 -6.90 -1.93
CA LEU A 48 32.96 -7.27 -0.52
C LEU A 48 33.67 -6.29 0.41
N ASP A 49 33.57 -5.00 0.14
CA ASP A 49 34.03 -3.93 1.02
C ASP A 49 32.95 -3.41 1.99
N GLY A 50 31.69 -3.84 1.79
CA GLY A 50 30.53 -3.47 2.59
C GLY A 50 29.75 -2.26 2.07
N VAL A 51 30.16 -1.70 0.93
CA VAL A 51 29.39 -0.75 0.12
C VAL A 51 28.73 -1.51 -1.03
N LEU A 52 27.46 -1.24 -1.28
CA LEU A 52 26.73 -1.94 -2.35
C LEU A 52 27.11 -1.36 -3.73
N ASP A 53 27.15 -2.20 -4.77
CA ASP A 53 27.55 -1.82 -6.14
C ASP A 53 26.81 -0.55 -6.61
N TRP A 54 25.52 -0.46 -6.33
CA TRP A 54 24.70 0.69 -6.74
C TRP A 54 25.05 1.96 -5.98
N GLU A 55 25.45 1.85 -4.71
CA GLU A 55 25.84 3.00 -3.88
C GLU A 55 27.18 3.55 -4.40
N GLU A 56 28.11 2.67 -4.73
CA GLU A 56 29.38 3.04 -5.35
C GLU A 56 29.18 3.74 -6.70
N SER A 57 28.33 3.17 -7.54
CA SER A 57 27.91 3.77 -8.81
C SER A 57 27.36 5.19 -8.63
N LEU A 58 26.53 5.38 -7.60
CA LEU A 58 25.89 6.66 -7.30
C LEU A 58 26.93 7.72 -6.88
N TRP A 59 27.95 7.32 -6.12
CA TRP A 59 28.99 8.20 -5.61
C TRP A 59 30.24 8.28 -6.49
N GLY A 60 30.27 7.52 -7.59
CA GLY A 60 31.35 7.53 -8.58
C GLY A 60 32.57 6.71 -8.18
N THR A 61 32.41 5.71 -7.31
CA THR A 61 33.42 4.67 -7.03
C THR A 61 33.19 3.45 -7.92
N ASP A 62 34.17 2.55 -7.99
CA ASP A 62 34.27 1.39 -8.87
C ASP A 62 33.89 0.11 -8.10
N PRO A 63 32.73 -0.52 -8.41
CA PRO A 63 32.22 -1.66 -7.66
C PRO A 63 33.10 -2.91 -7.63
N THR A 64 34.18 -2.92 -8.41
CA THR A 64 35.12 -4.04 -8.46
C THR A 64 36.35 -3.81 -7.60
N LYS A 65 36.43 -2.69 -6.87
CA LYS A 65 37.62 -2.25 -6.13
C LYS A 65 37.26 -1.63 -4.79
N LYS A 66 37.78 -2.25 -3.72
CA LYS A 66 37.64 -1.73 -2.34
C LYS A 66 38.17 -0.31 -2.13
N GLU A 67 39.05 0.09 -3.05
CA GLU A 67 39.69 1.40 -3.12
C GLU A 67 39.74 1.84 -4.59
N THR A 68 38.74 2.60 -5.03
CA THR A 68 38.76 3.27 -6.33
C THR A 68 39.94 4.23 -6.41
N THR A 69 40.19 4.96 -5.32
CA THR A 69 41.38 5.78 -5.15
C THR A 69 42.38 5.06 -4.25
N PRO A 70 43.57 4.67 -4.75
CA PRO A 70 44.54 3.92 -3.96
C PRO A 70 44.84 4.59 -2.61
N GLY A 71 44.72 3.83 -1.52
CA GLY A 71 44.94 4.28 -0.15
C GLY A 71 43.73 4.94 0.52
N ILE A 72 42.57 4.99 -0.15
CA ILE A 72 41.31 5.50 0.42
C ILE A 72 40.22 4.44 0.20
N PRO A 73 39.76 3.76 1.26
CA PRO A 73 38.59 2.89 1.19
C PRO A 73 37.36 3.63 0.69
N ASP A 74 36.57 3.03 -0.19
CA ASP A 74 35.47 3.72 -0.87
C ASP A 74 34.36 4.10 0.10
N GLY A 75 34.06 3.27 1.10
CA GLY A 75 33.18 3.66 2.21
C GLY A 75 33.62 4.94 2.95
N ASN A 76 34.92 5.21 3.06
CA ASN A 76 35.42 6.46 3.66
C ASN A 76 35.32 7.65 2.69
N ALA A 77 35.49 7.43 1.39
CA ALA A 77 35.31 8.47 0.38
C ALA A 77 33.85 8.91 0.33
N ILE A 78 32.92 7.94 0.27
CA ILE A 78 31.47 8.15 0.24
C ILE A 78 30.98 8.86 1.50
N ALA A 79 31.44 8.45 2.68
CA ALA A 79 31.06 9.08 3.95
C ALA A 79 31.42 10.58 4.02
N LYS A 80 32.42 11.05 3.25
CA LYS A 80 32.77 12.48 3.15
C LYS A 80 31.85 13.26 2.21
N LEU A 81 31.20 12.57 1.26
CA LEU A 81 30.27 13.16 0.30
C LEU A 81 28.83 13.22 0.86
N LYS A 82 28.49 12.31 1.79
CA LYS A 82 27.19 12.33 2.48
C LYS A 82 27.05 13.59 3.36
N PRO A 83 25.90 14.29 3.32
CA PRO A 83 25.65 15.44 4.19
C PRO A 83 25.70 15.03 5.68
N LYS A 84 26.29 15.91 6.52
CA LYS A 84 26.56 15.64 7.95
C LYS A 84 25.32 15.33 8.81
N THR A 85 24.12 15.49 8.28
CA THR A 85 22.85 15.12 8.94
C THR A 85 22.66 13.60 9.05
N GLU A 86 23.41 12.79 8.31
CA GLU A 86 23.35 11.31 8.34
C GLU A 86 24.48 10.65 9.16
N GLN A 87 25.34 11.43 9.84
CA GLN A 87 26.45 10.89 10.66
C GLN A 87 26.02 10.04 11.88
N GLY A 88 24.71 9.77 12.05
CA GLY A 88 24.16 8.92 13.09
C GLY A 88 24.02 7.43 12.75
N LYS A 89 24.18 7.00 11.49
CA LYS A 89 24.14 5.57 11.12
C LYS A 89 25.23 5.26 10.11
N SER A 90 26.40 4.90 10.63
CA SER A 90 27.43 4.22 9.86
C SER A 90 26.82 2.97 9.22
N SER A 91 26.97 2.83 7.90
CA SER A 91 26.85 1.58 7.13
C SER A 91 27.90 0.56 7.57
N LYS A 92 27.89 0.18 8.84
CA LYS A 92 28.37 -1.12 9.29
C LYS A 92 27.16 -1.83 9.83
N LEU A 93 26.41 -2.44 8.92
CA LEU A 93 25.43 -3.45 9.31
C LEU A 93 26.23 -4.69 9.70
N PRO A 94 26.25 -5.09 10.98
CA PRO A 94 26.49 -6.49 11.29
C PRO A 94 25.42 -7.32 10.55
N PRO A 95 25.74 -8.52 10.05
CA PRO A 95 24.75 -9.37 9.40
C PRO A 95 23.68 -9.73 10.44
N GLY A 96 22.50 -9.10 10.35
CA GLY A 96 21.36 -9.40 11.23
C GLY A 96 20.55 -8.20 11.76
N ASP A 97 21.03 -6.96 11.67
CA ASP A 97 20.22 -5.79 12.06
C ASP A 97 19.40 -5.31 10.86
N THR A 98 18.14 -5.77 10.76
CA THR A 98 17.20 -5.23 9.77
C THR A 98 16.92 -3.78 10.12
N GLU A 99 17.44 -2.85 9.33
CA GLU A 99 17.08 -1.45 9.41
C GLU A 99 15.55 -1.32 9.28
N ASN A 100 14.89 -0.67 10.24
CA ASN A 100 13.43 -0.43 10.19
C ASN A 100 13.13 0.64 9.14
N LEU A 101 13.13 0.24 7.87
CA LEU A 101 12.86 1.08 6.71
C LEU A 101 11.35 1.18 6.45
N THR A 102 10.88 2.37 6.09
CA THR A 102 9.54 2.58 5.52
C THR A 102 9.45 1.95 4.12
N GLU A 103 8.26 1.74 3.60
CA GLU A 103 8.11 1.27 2.20
C GLU A 103 8.63 2.33 1.22
N THR A 104 8.50 3.62 1.56
CA THR A 104 9.11 4.72 0.82
C THR A 104 10.65 4.62 0.79
N ASP A 105 11.29 4.23 1.89
CA ASP A 105 12.75 4.06 1.95
C ASP A 105 13.19 2.86 1.10
N LYS A 106 12.52 1.72 1.25
CA LYS A 106 12.78 0.52 0.44
C LYS A 106 12.62 0.83 -1.04
N PHE A 107 11.50 1.45 -1.40
CA PHE A 107 11.22 1.89 -2.76
C PHE A 107 12.30 2.83 -3.29
N SER A 108 12.70 3.84 -2.52
CA SER A 108 13.72 4.79 -2.95
C SER A 108 15.05 4.09 -3.23
N ARG A 109 15.46 3.15 -2.37
CA ARG A 109 16.68 2.34 -2.57
C ARG A 109 16.58 1.51 -3.84
N GLU A 110 15.48 0.78 -4.02
CA GLU A 110 15.26 -0.02 -5.22
C GLU A 110 15.28 0.83 -6.49
N PHE A 111 14.58 1.96 -6.49
CA PHE A 111 14.50 2.86 -7.62
C PHE A 111 15.88 3.44 -7.99
N PHE A 112 16.61 4.00 -7.02
CA PHE A 112 17.94 4.56 -7.29
C PHE A 112 18.96 3.49 -7.69
N ALA A 113 18.90 2.30 -7.08
CA ALA A 113 19.77 1.21 -7.47
C ALA A 113 19.53 0.74 -8.91
N THR A 114 18.26 0.66 -9.31
CA THR A 114 17.88 0.35 -10.69
C THR A 114 18.46 1.38 -11.65
N ILE A 115 18.25 2.68 -11.38
CA ILE A 115 18.74 3.77 -12.22
C ILE A 115 20.27 3.76 -12.31
N ALA A 116 20.98 3.55 -11.19
CA ALA A 116 22.43 3.49 -11.15
C ALA A 116 22.98 2.36 -12.03
N THR A 117 22.41 1.16 -11.90
CA THR A 117 22.78 -0.02 -12.71
C THR A 117 22.53 0.23 -14.21
N LEU A 118 21.38 0.80 -14.56
CA LEU A 118 21.03 1.07 -15.96
C LEU A 118 21.96 2.11 -16.59
N ASN A 119 22.34 3.14 -15.82
CA ASN A 119 23.30 4.15 -16.24
C ASN A 119 24.70 3.55 -16.47
N GLN A 120 25.18 2.69 -15.58
CA GLN A 120 26.48 2.02 -15.75
C GLN A 120 26.55 1.18 -17.02
N ASN A 121 25.49 0.45 -17.32
CA ASN A 121 25.43 -0.44 -18.48
C ASN A 121 25.10 0.29 -19.80
N GLY A 122 24.96 1.63 -19.78
CA GLY A 122 24.56 2.42 -20.94
C GLY A 122 23.18 2.04 -21.49
N ALA A 123 22.35 1.39 -20.66
CA ALA A 123 21.07 0.78 -21.04
C ALA A 123 19.86 1.67 -20.68
N MET A 124 20.11 2.94 -20.38
CA MET A 124 19.07 3.92 -20.04
C MET A 124 18.48 4.53 -21.32
N ASP A 125 17.43 3.90 -21.83
CA ASP A 125 16.62 4.42 -22.93
C ASP A 125 15.19 4.77 -22.47
N GLN A 126 14.45 5.44 -23.35
CA GLN A 126 13.08 5.88 -23.06
C GLN A 126 12.14 4.69 -22.74
N GLU A 127 12.33 3.55 -23.42
CA GLU A 127 11.54 2.32 -23.18
C GLU A 127 11.77 1.77 -21.76
N THR A 128 13.01 1.79 -21.29
CA THR A 128 13.37 1.33 -19.95
C THR A 128 12.79 2.24 -18.87
N ILE A 129 12.78 3.56 -19.09
CA ILE A 129 12.12 4.53 -18.20
C ILE A 129 10.61 4.26 -18.10
N GLU A 130 9.96 3.99 -19.23
CA GLU A 130 8.53 3.68 -19.28
C GLU A 130 8.21 2.38 -18.54
N LYS A 131 8.98 1.31 -18.77
CA LYS A 131 8.79 0.04 -18.04
C LYS A 131 8.96 0.18 -16.54
N LEU A 132 9.97 0.92 -16.10
CA LEU A 132 10.20 1.17 -14.67
C LEU A 132 9.02 1.96 -14.06
N SER A 133 8.51 2.96 -14.80
CA SER A 133 7.37 3.77 -14.37
C SER A 133 6.08 2.95 -14.29
N SER A 134 5.83 2.05 -15.25
CA SER A 134 4.67 1.15 -15.24
C SER A 134 4.76 0.13 -14.11
N SER A 135 5.92 -0.50 -13.92
CA SER A 135 6.12 -1.48 -12.84
C SER A 135 5.97 -0.83 -11.46
N LEU A 136 6.38 0.43 -11.31
CA LEU A 136 6.13 1.25 -10.13
C LEU A 136 4.62 1.45 -9.88
N ALA A 137 3.89 1.91 -10.89
CA ALA A 137 2.44 2.11 -10.76
C ALA A 137 1.74 0.81 -10.37
N GLU A 138 2.14 -0.31 -10.98
CA GLU A 138 1.62 -1.63 -10.70
C GLU A 138 1.91 -2.06 -9.26
N HIS A 139 3.13 -1.88 -8.76
CA HIS A 139 3.50 -2.22 -7.39
C HIS A 139 2.66 -1.44 -6.36
N ILE A 140 2.46 -0.14 -6.58
CA ILE A 140 1.62 0.71 -5.72
C ILE A 140 0.16 0.21 -5.73
N GLN A 141 -0.38 -0.11 -6.91
CA GLN A 141 -1.78 -0.51 -7.09
C GLN A 141 -2.08 -1.93 -6.63
N ASN A 142 -1.11 -2.86 -6.70
CA ASN A 142 -1.35 -4.29 -6.51
C ASN A 142 -0.86 -4.85 -5.17
N SER A 143 -0.45 -4.01 -4.21
CA SER A 143 -0.09 -4.53 -2.89
C SER A 143 -1.26 -5.32 -2.24
N PRO A 144 -1.02 -6.50 -1.66
CA PRO A 144 -2.09 -7.35 -1.14
C PRO A 144 -2.77 -6.75 0.10
N PRO A 145 -4.05 -7.08 0.35
CA PRO A 145 -4.71 -6.70 1.60
C PRO A 145 -3.98 -7.34 2.79
N ARG A 146 -3.86 -6.60 3.90
CA ARG A 146 -3.15 -7.08 5.09
C ARG A 146 -3.99 -8.08 5.89
N LYS A 147 -5.30 -7.90 5.90
CA LYS A 147 -6.22 -8.79 6.59
C LYS A 147 -7.37 -9.18 5.68
N VAL A 148 -7.56 -10.48 5.53
CA VAL A 148 -8.67 -11.08 4.80
C VAL A 148 -9.37 -12.06 5.73
N PHE A 149 -10.66 -11.84 5.95
CA PHE A 149 -11.51 -12.79 6.66
C PHE A 149 -11.90 -13.95 5.74
N VAL A 150 -12.11 -15.11 6.33
CA VAL A 150 -12.61 -16.32 5.67
C VAL A 150 -13.91 -16.80 6.31
N LEU A 151 -14.62 -17.73 5.67
CA LEU A 151 -15.86 -18.30 6.22
C LEU A 151 -15.67 -18.92 7.62
N ALA A 152 -14.47 -19.45 7.91
CA ALA A 152 -14.15 -20.02 9.23
C ALA A 152 -14.11 -18.97 10.36
N ASP A 153 -13.93 -17.69 10.03
CA ASP A 153 -13.99 -16.61 11.01
C ASP A 153 -15.43 -16.25 11.39
N MET A 154 -16.41 -16.70 10.59
CA MET A 154 -17.83 -16.34 10.75
C MET A 154 -18.59 -17.38 11.57
N LYS A 155 -19.54 -16.93 12.40
CA LYS A 155 -20.43 -17.84 13.14
C LYS A 155 -21.62 -18.26 12.27
N ILE A 156 -21.35 -19.14 11.33
CA ILE A 156 -22.36 -19.64 10.39
C ILE A 156 -23.26 -20.67 11.09
N LYS A 157 -24.58 -20.52 10.91
CA LYS A 157 -25.60 -21.47 11.35
C LYS A 157 -26.29 -22.10 10.15
N ASN A 158 -26.43 -23.42 10.16
CA ASN A 158 -27.26 -24.14 9.19
C ASN A 158 -28.76 -23.99 9.54
N ASP A 159 -29.22 -22.75 9.66
CA ASP A 159 -30.62 -22.37 9.85
C ASP A 159 -30.92 -21.25 8.86
N ASN A 160 -31.87 -21.51 7.96
CA ASN A 160 -32.34 -20.57 6.94
C ASN A 160 -33.84 -20.28 7.11
N SER A 161 -34.38 -20.51 8.30
CA SER A 161 -35.76 -20.18 8.64
C SER A 161 -36.00 -18.67 8.56
N LEU A 162 -37.27 -18.29 8.31
CA LEU A 162 -37.67 -16.88 8.34
C LEU A 162 -37.32 -16.20 9.68
N GLN A 163 -37.37 -16.94 10.79
CA GLN A 163 -36.99 -16.41 12.09
C GLN A 163 -35.48 -16.14 12.19
N ALA A 164 -34.64 -17.04 11.70
CA ALA A 164 -33.19 -16.82 11.65
C ALA A 164 -32.83 -15.60 10.78
N ILE A 165 -33.51 -15.43 9.65
CA ILE A 165 -33.33 -14.28 8.75
C ILE A 165 -33.76 -12.97 9.43
N LYS A 166 -34.90 -12.96 10.13
CA LYS A 166 -35.34 -11.79 10.93
C LYS A 166 -34.36 -11.45 12.06
N ASN A 167 -33.83 -12.47 12.74
CA ASN A 167 -32.85 -12.27 13.80
C ASN A 167 -31.54 -11.68 13.25
N TYR A 168 -31.09 -12.18 12.10
CA TYR A 168 -29.93 -11.66 11.39
C TYR A 168 -30.11 -10.18 11.01
N ASP A 169 -31.22 -9.84 10.33
CA ASP A 169 -31.53 -8.46 9.92
C ASP A 169 -31.64 -7.50 11.13
N ASN A 170 -32.35 -7.91 12.18
CA ASN A 170 -32.45 -7.13 13.42
C ASN A 170 -31.08 -6.89 14.07
N THR A 171 -30.24 -7.92 14.11
CA THR A 171 -28.90 -7.82 14.68
C THR A 171 -28.02 -6.89 13.85
N LEU A 172 -28.06 -6.99 12.53
CA LEU A 172 -27.34 -6.10 11.62
C LEU A 172 -27.79 -4.63 11.79
N ASN A 173 -29.10 -4.39 11.83
CA ASN A 173 -29.66 -3.06 12.08
C ASN A 173 -29.25 -2.50 13.45
N ASN A 174 -29.18 -3.34 14.48
CA ASN A 174 -28.72 -2.93 15.81
C ASN A 174 -27.23 -2.58 15.83
N ILE A 175 -26.39 -3.28 15.07
CA ILE A 175 -24.96 -2.94 14.91
C ILE A 175 -24.83 -1.53 14.32
N TYR A 176 -25.54 -1.23 13.22
CA TYR A 176 -25.47 0.11 12.60
C TYR A 176 -26.04 1.22 13.48
N LYS A 177 -27.12 0.95 14.22
CA LYS A 177 -27.65 1.92 15.19
C LYS A 177 -26.67 2.20 16.33
N LYS A 178 -25.94 1.18 16.79
CA LYS A 178 -24.94 1.31 17.85
C LYS A 178 -23.71 2.10 17.41
N TYR A 179 -23.37 2.03 16.13
CA TYR A 179 -22.22 2.69 15.53
C TYR A 179 -22.69 3.59 14.37
N PRO A 180 -23.32 4.75 14.64
CA PRO A 180 -23.88 5.63 13.61
C PRO A 180 -22.79 6.43 12.88
N VAL A 181 -22.82 6.49 11.55
CA VAL A 181 -21.84 7.24 10.74
C VAL A 181 -21.87 8.71 11.13
N LYS A 182 -20.74 9.26 11.59
CA LYS A 182 -20.66 10.63 12.10
C LYS A 182 -20.13 11.64 11.09
N GLU A 183 -19.31 11.20 10.15
CA GLU A 183 -18.68 12.02 9.13
C GLU A 183 -18.56 11.21 7.84
N ASN A 184 -18.63 11.90 6.71
CA ASN A 184 -18.43 11.32 5.40
C ASN A 184 -16.94 11.37 5.05
N VAL A 185 -16.36 10.22 4.69
CA VAL A 185 -14.96 10.12 4.28
C VAL A 185 -14.63 11.07 3.13
N MET A 186 -15.51 11.23 2.15
CA MET A 186 -15.30 12.12 1.01
C MET A 186 -15.12 13.58 1.45
N ASN A 187 -15.83 14.02 2.49
CA ASN A 187 -15.65 15.37 3.02
C ASN A 187 -14.26 15.54 3.64
N VAL A 188 -13.77 14.52 4.35
CA VAL A 188 -12.42 14.53 4.94
C VAL A 188 -11.36 14.55 3.84
N LEU A 189 -11.50 13.70 2.82
CA LEU A 189 -10.58 13.67 1.68
C LEU A 189 -10.61 14.96 0.86
N GLN A 190 -11.76 15.62 0.75
CA GLN A 190 -11.88 16.95 0.14
C GLN A 190 -11.18 18.04 0.98
N ARG A 191 -11.23 17.97 2.31
CA ARG A 191 -10.46 18.89 3.17
C ARG A 191 -8.96 18.66 3.06
N PHE A 192 -8.55 17.41 2.91
CA PHE A 192 -7.15 17.04 2.70
C PHE A 192 -6.58 17.65 1.40
N ILE A 193 -7.37 17.70 0.31
CA ILE A 193 -6.97 18.30 -0.96
C ILE A 193 -7.42 19.77 -0.99
N VAL A 194 -6.54 20.69 -0.57
CA VAL A 194 -6.86 22.13 -0.53
C VAL A 194 -6.93 22.70 -1.95
N ASP A 195 -5.90 22.42 -2.75
CA ASP A 195 -5.84 22.75 -4.18
C ASP A 195 -4.87 21.78 -4.89
N GLN A 196 -4.56 22.06 -6.17
CA GLN A 196 -3.71 21.19 -6.99
C GLN A 196 -2.24 21.09 -6.50
N ASP A 197 -1.78 22.07 -5.73
CA ASP A 197 -0.39 22.22 -5.28
C ASP A 197 -0.24 22.08 -3.75
N ASN A 198 -1.35 22.15 -3.01
CA ASN A 198 -1.38 22.18 -1.55
C ASN A 198 -2.30 21.11 -0.96
N VAL A 199 -1.81 20.44 0.07
CA VAL A 199 -2.57 19.48 0.89
C VAL A 199 -2.57 19.92 2.35
N ASP A 200 -3.63 19.57 3.08
CA ASP A 200 -3.73 19.70 4.52
C ASP A 200 -3.79 18.31 5.17
N SER A 201 -2.62 17.74 5.47
CA SER A 201 -2.52 16.41 6.07
C SER A 201 -3.15 16.34 7.47
N SER A 202 -3.35 17.47 8.15
CA SER A 202 -4.01 17.49 9.46
C SER A 202 -5.48 17.07 9.38
N ALA A 203 -6.14 17.29 8.24
CA ALA A 203 -7.49 16.81 7.97
C ALA A 203 -7.60 15.28 8.06
N LEU A 204 -6.52 14.54 7.77
CA LEU A 204 -6.53 13.07 7.82
C LEU A 204 -6.70 12.50 9.23
N LEU A 205 -6.48 13.30 10.28
CA LEU A 205 -6.80 12.91 11.66
C LEU A 205 -8.30 12.67 11.87
N GLU A 206 -9.15 13.31 11.06
CA GLU A 206 -10.61 13.12 11.11
C GLU A 206 -11.05 11.74 10.60
N LEU A 207 -10.16 10.99 9.93
CA LEU A 207 -10.42 9.60 9.57
C LEU A 207 -10.38 8.65 10.78
N ASP A 208 -9.70 9.00 11.87
CA ASP A 208 -9.58 8.13 13.06
C ASP A 208 -10.92 7.66 13.64
N PRO A 209 -11.89 8.55 13.94
CA PRO A 209 -13.18 8.10 14.44
C PRO A 209 -13.94 7.22 13.43
N ILE A 210 -13.75 7.42 12.12
CA ILE A 210 -14.38 6.61 11.07
C ILE A 210 -13.74 5.22 11.05
N ILE A 211 -12.41 5.14 11.06
CA ILE A 211 -11.65 3.89 11.10
C ILE A 211 -12.01 3.08 12.35
N GLU A 212 -12.03 3.71 13.53
CA GLU A 212 -12.35 3.03 14.78
C GLU A 212 -13.80 2.52 14.79
N GLN A 213 -14.74 3.32 14.26
CA GLN A 213 -16.12 2.92 14.10
C GLN A 213 -16.26 1.70 13.18
N THR A 214 -15.65 1.72 12.00
CA THR A 214 -15.74 0.61 11.03
C THR A 214 -15.12 -0.66 11.60
N LYS A 215 -14.00 -0.57 12.34
CA LYS A 215 -13.42 -1.70 13.09
C LYS A 215 -14.41 -2.30 14.09
N LYS A 216 -15.14 -1.48 14.85
CA LYS A 216 -16.17 -1.94 15.80
C LYS A 216 -17.35 -2.63 15.09
N ILE A 217 -17.73 -2.16 13.89
CA ILE A 217 -18.75 -2.80 13.06
C ILE A 217 -18.25 -4.17 12.58
N ILE A 218 -17.05 -4.25 12.00
CA ILE A 218 -16.42 -5.50 11.55
C ILE A 218 -16.37 -6.52 12.70
N ASP A 219 -15.86 -6.11 13.86
CA ASP A 219 -15.77 -6.98 15.05
C ASP A 219 -17.13 -7.51 15.52
N ALA A 220 -18.19 -6.71 15.39
CA ALA A 220 -19.53 -7.14 15.74
C ALA A 220 -20.13 -8.09 14.70
N MET A 221 -19.88 -7.83 13.41
CA MET A 221 -20.38 -8.65 12.30
C MET A 221 -19.73 -10.03 12.29
N VAL A 222 -18.42 -10.14 12.50
CA VAL A 222 -17.72 -11.44 12.62
C VAL A 222 -18.28 -12.28 13.78
N LYS A 223 -18.78 -11.63 14.84
CA LYS A 223 -19.31 -12.30 16.05
C LYS A 223 -20.79 -12.64 16.00
N MET A 224 -21.56 -12.10 15.05
CA MET A 224 -22.99 -12.35 14.96
C MET A 224 -23.28 -13.72 14.34
N GLU A 225 -24.44 -14.30 14.64
CA GLU A 225 -24.88 -15.52 13.98
C GLU A 225 -25.35 -15.22 12.55
N VAL A 226 -24.83 -15.98 11.57
CA VAL A 226 -25.10 -15.76 10.15
C VAL A 226 -25.82 -17.00 9.58
N PRO A 227 -27.06 -16.88 9.08
CA PRO A 227 -27.71 -17.94 8.31
C PRO A 227 -26.83 -18.41 7.15
N GLN A 228 -26.75 -19.72 6.92
CA GLN A 228 -25.89 -20.29 5.88
C GLN A 228 -26.14 -19.67 4.50
N SER A 229 -27.39 -19.33 4.17
CA SER A 229 -27.76 -18.70 2.91
C SER A 229 -27.25 -17.25 2.73
N PHE A 230 -26.73 -16.62 3.77
CA PHE A 230 -26.10 -15.29 3.71
C PHE A 230 -24.58 -15.33 3.89
N ALA A 231 -23.98 -16.48 4.19
CA ALA A 231 -22.59 -16.58 4.62
C ALA A 231 -21.60 -15.92 3.64
N SER A 232 -21.71 -16.22 2.33
CA SER A 232 -20.82 -15.64 1.33
C SER A 232 -21.01 -14.13 1.17
N LEU A 233 -22.27 -13.65 1.07
CA LEU A 233 -22.56 -12.22 0.93
C LEU A 233 -22.16 -11.41 2.17
N HIS A 234 -22.34 -11.99 3.36
CA HIS A 234 -21.88 -11.40 4.61
C HIS A 234 -20.35 -11.29 4.63
N LEU A 235 -19.64 -12.36 4.24
CA LEU A 235 -18.18 -12.37 4.17
C LEU A 235 -17.64 -11.32 3.19
N GLU A 236 -18.21 -11.24 1.98
CA GLU A 236 -17.85 -10.23 0.98
C GLU A 236 -18.01 -8.82 1.54
N PHE A 237 -19.12 -8.56 2.23
CA PHE A 237 -19.36 -7.25 2.83
C PHE A 237 -18.38 -6.93 3.99
N VAL A 238 -18.10 -7.89 4.88
CA VAL A 238 -17.11 -7.71 5.96
C VAL A 238 -15.71 -7.45 5.40
N ASN A 239 -15.30 -8.18 4.36
CA ASN A 239 -14.01 -7.95 3.69
C ASN A 239 -13.97 -6.60 2.96
N GLY A 240 -15.08 -6.15 2.36
CA GLY A 240 -15.17 -4.80 1.79
C GLY A 240 -14.96 -3.70 2.83
N LEU A 241 -15.55 -3.85 4.03
CA LEU A 241 -15.31 -2.93 5.15
C LEU A 241 -13.86 -2.97 5.63
N GLN A 242 -13.25 -4.16 5.69
CA GLN A 242 -11.86 -4.34 6.08
C GLN A 242 -10.92 -3.65 5.09
N ASN A 243 -11.11 -3.86 3.79
CA ASN A 243 -10.30 -3.23 2.73
C ASN A 243 -10.42 -1.70 2.77
N SER A 244 -11.64 -1.18 2.94
CA SER A 244 -11.86 0.27 3.11
C SER A 244 -11.12 0.81 4.33
N THR A 245 -11.19 0.10 5.47
CA THR A 245 -10.50 0.48 6.71
C THR A 245 -8.98 0.50 6.53
N GLU A 246 -8.42 -0.47 5.80
CA GLU A 246 -7.00 -0.51 5.48
C GLU A 246 -6.59 0.65 4.59
N ASN A 247 -7.33 0.93 3.52
CA ASN A 247 -7.04 2.07 2.64
C ASN A 247 -7.06 3.39 3.41
N LEU A 248 -8.05 3.61 4.29
CA LEU A 248 -8.09 4.82 5.12
C LEU A 248 -6.92 4.88 6.11
N THR A 249 -6.51 3.75 6.68
CA THR A 249 -5.33 3.69 7.54
C THR A 249 -4.05 4.03 6.77
N ASP A 250 -3.94 3.56 5.53
CA ASP A 250 -2.79 3.80 4.67
C ASP A 250 -2.71 5.25 4.20
N ILE A 251 -3.83 5.85 3.80
CA ILE A 251 -3.92 7.26 3.40
C ILE A 251 -3.35 8.18 4.50
N LYS A 252 -3.61 7.86 5.77
CA LYS A 252 -3.08 8.64 6.92
C LYS A 252 -1.55 8.65 7.01
N LEU A 253 -0.86 7.75 6.34
CA LEU A 253 0.60 7.70 6.33
C LEU A 253 1.22 8.68 5.33
N TYR A 254 0.44 9.58 4.73
CA TYR A 254 0.92 10.54 3.72
C TYR A 254 2.22 11.26 4.10
N ASP A 255 2.34 11.74 5.35
CA ASP A 255 3.52 12.48 5.82
C ASP A 255 4.70 11.57 6.23
N SER A 256 4.45 10.29 6.51
CA SER A 256 5.45 9.37 7.08
C SER A 256 5.91 8.28 6.12
N ASP A 257 5.05 7.84 5.20
CA ASP A 257 5.29 6.79 4.23
C ASP A 257 4.38 6.99 3.00
N VAL A 258 4.83 7.84 2.07
CA VAL A 258 4.02 8.29 0.93
C VAL A 258 3.67 7.16 -0.03
N ILE A 259 4.54 6.15 -0.18
CA ILE A 259 4.25 4.99 -1.04
C ILE A 259 3.07 4.18 -0.50
N VAL A 260 3.01 3.96 0.81
CA VAL A 260 1.86 3.31 1.45
C VAL A 260 0.60 4.16 1.28
N ALA A 261 0.70 5.48 1.50
CA ALA A 261 -0.43 6.38 1.31
C ALA A 261 -0.97 6.36 -0.13
N LEU A 262 -0.09 6.42 -1.13
CA LEU A 262 -0.47 6.31 -2.54
C LEU A 262 -1.11 4.96 -2.86
N SER A 263 -0.64 3.87 -2.26
CA SER A 263 -1.28 2.56 -2.37
C SER A 263 -2.70 2.59 -1.82
N GLY A 264 -2.90 3.18 -0.63
CA GLY A 264 -4.21 3.40 -0.04
C GLY A 264 -5.15 4.22 -0.92
N ILE A 265 -4.68 5.37 -1.44
CA ILE A 265 -5.44 6.26 -2.33
C ILE A 265 -5.86 5.52 -3.60
N SER A 266 -4.91 4.85 -4.26
CA SER A 266 -5.15 4.19 -5.56
C SER A 266 -6.16 3.05 -5.49
N LYS A 267 -6.27 2.37 -4.35
CA LYS A 267 -7.20 1.25 -4.15
C LYS A 267 -8.57 1.68 -3.60
N TYR A 268 -8.65 2.85 -2.99
CA TYR A 268 -9.82 3.26 -2.20
C TYR A 268 -11.11 3.29 -3.02
N GLU A 269 -11.09 3.91 -4.20
CA GLU A 269 -12.29 4.04 -5.05
C GLU A 269 -12.87 2.67 -5.45
N LYS A 270 -12.02 1.79 -5.99
CA LYS A 270 -12.40 0.43 -6.39
C LYS A 270 -12.90 -0.40 -5.21
N ASN A 271 -12.27 -0.29 -4.05
CA ASN A 271 -12.69 -1.02 -2.85
C ASN A 271 -14.02 -0.51 -2.29
N ILE A 272 -14.29 0.79 -2.35
CA ILE A 272 -15.59 1.35 -1.98
C ILE A 272 -16.69 0.94 -2.96
N GLU A 273 -16.40 0.90 -4.26
CA GLU A 273 -17.36 0.38 -5.26
C GLU A 273 -17.69 -1.10 -4.97
N THR A 274 -16.66 -1.92 -4.73
CA THR A 274 -16.83 -3.33 -4.39
C THR A 274 -17.64 -3.51 -3.11
N LEU A 275 -17.36 -2.70 -2.08
CA LEU A 275 -18.13 -2.68 -0.83
C LEU A 275 -19.59 -2.27 -1.07
N ALA A 276 -19.86 -1.28 -1.91
CA ALA A 276 -21.21 -0.85 -2.25
C ALA A 276 -21.99 -1.97 -2.96
N ILE A 277 -21.36 -2.69 -3.89
CA ILE A 277 -21.95 -3.85 -4.56
C ILE A 277 -22.27 -4.96 -3.54
N ALA A 278 -21.31 -5.33 -2.67
CA ALA A 278 -21.51 -6.34 -1.64
C ALA A 278 -22.66 -5.97 -0.69
N ASN A 279 -22.75 -4.71 -0.27
CA ASN A 279 -23.83 -4.19 0.55
C ASN A 279 -25.19 -4.33 -0.14
N ASN A 280 -25.28 -3.92 -1.41
CA ASN A 280 -26.52 -4.00 -2.19
C ASN A 280 -26.96 -5.46 -2.36
N ASN A 281 -26.05 -6.37 -2.69
CA ASN A 281 -26.35 -7.79 -2.83
C ASN A 281 -26.88 -8.39 -1.53
N LEU A 282 -26.21 -8.12 -0.40
CA LEU A 282 -26.63 -8.57 0.91
C LEU A 282 -28.01 -8.01 1.28
N ALA A 283 -28.20 -6.69 1.19
CA ALA A 283 -29.46 -6.03 1.54
C ALA A 283 -30.63 -6.49 0.66
N ASN A 284 -30.41 -6.66 -0.64
CA ASN A 284 -31.43 -7.16 -1.57
C ASN A 284 -31.83 -8.59 -1.25
N THR A 285 -30.87 -9.46 -0.95
CA THR A 285 -31.15 -10.87 -0.61
C THR A 285 -31.91 -10.97 0.72
N ILE A 286 -31.56 -10.15 1.72
CA ILE A 286 -32.33 -10.06 2.98
C ILE A 286 -33.78 -9.67 2.69
N ARG A 287 -33.99 -8.60 1.92
CA ARG A 287 -35.34 -8.10 1.59
C ARG A 287 -36.18 -9.14 0.85
N GLN A 288 -35.59 -9.81 -0.14
CA GLN A 288 -36.27 -10.87 -0.89
C GLN A 288 -36.68 -12.03 0.02
N LYS A 289 -35.79 -12.47 0.92
CA LYS A 289 -36.09 -13.58 1.84
C LYS A 289 -37.05 -13.22 2.98
N LEU A 290 -37.20 -11.95 3.32
CA LEU A 290 -38.18 -11.49 4.31
C LEU A 290 -39.60 -11.30 3.73
N ASN A 291 -39.69 -11.10 2.41
CA ASN A 291 -40.96 -10.86 1.71
C ASN A 291 -41.58 -12.14 1.11
N ASN A 292 -40.81 -13.24 1.05
CA ASN A 292 -41.26 -14.57 0.64
C ASN A 292 -41.69 -15.40 1.85
#